data_AF-A0A7X9DI47-F1
#
_entry.id   AF-A0A7X9DI47-F1
#
_cell.length_a   1.000
_cell.length_b   1.000
_cell.length_c   1.000
_cell.angle_alpha   90.00
_cell.angle_beta   90.00
_cell.angle_gamma   90.00
#
_symmetry.space_group_name_H-M   'P 1'
#
loop_
_entity.id
_entity.type
_entity.pdbx_description
1 polymer ?
#
loop_
_entity_poly.entity_id
_entity_poly.type
_entity_poly.pdbx_seq_one_letter_code
_entity_poly.pdbx_strand_id
1 'polypeptide(L)'
;MSKSIEGVIASPGIVIGKAYIYRGDNIIIPKYTITDDQVEKEIQRYDESLAKTKEEIKAIQSQIATSLSNDMADIFKSHLMVLEDPYLDQKVRETISKEKRNAEWVLNDITLQLIQSLKSIEDEYLRERIIDISDINKRLINNLQKTHDESLADLKEEVIVVATDLTPSDTAMMNKKYVLGFITDRGGRTSHTAIMARALEIPAIVGTQVGTSLIKHGDTIILDAIHGKIIVNPSR
;
A
#
# COMPACT_ATOMS: atom_id res chain seq x y z
N MET A 1 0.95 20.78 26.04
CA MET A 1 -0.29 21.17 25.33
C MET A 1 -0.68 20.00 24.43
N SER A 2 -1.89 19.46 24.62
CA SER A 2 -2.44 18.42 23.74
C SER A 2 -2.70 19.00 22.37
N LYS A 3 -2.29 18.31 21.30
CA LYS A 3 -2.60 18.72 19.92
C LYS A 3 -3.85 17.97 19.46
N SER A 4 -4.77 18.69 18.83
CA SER A 4 -5.95 18.10 18.19
C SER A 4 -5.79 18.17 16.68
N ILE A 5 -6.05 17.06 16.00
CA ILE A 5 -6.08 16.96 14.54
C ILE A 5 -7.47 16.46 14.15
N GLU A 6 -8.00 16.96 13.04
CA GLU A 6 -9.28 16.55 12.50
C GLU A 6 -9.07 15.80 11.18
N GLY A 7 -10.03 14.95 10.84
CA GLY A 7 -10.04 14.23 9.58
C GLY A 7 -11.41 13.65 9.26
N VAL A 8 -11.48 12.89 8.19
CA VAL A 8 -12.71 12.25 7.73
C VAL A 8 -12.87 10.90 8.43
N ILE A 9 -14.03 10.68 9.05
CA ILE A 9 -14.36 9.40 9.67
C ILE A 9 -14.50 8.32 8.59
N ALA A 10 -13.60 7.34 8.61
CA ALA A 10 -13.69 6.17 7.76
C ALA A 10 -14.50 5.06 8.44
N SER A 11 -14.12 4.70 9.66
CA SER A 11 -14.76 3.64 10.45
C SER A 11 -14.89 4.10 11.91
N PRO A 12 -16.09 4.01 12.51
CA PRO A 12 -16.35 4.59 13.83
C PRO A 12 -15.71 3.77 14.96
N GLY A 13 -15.41 4.45 16.07
CA GLY A 13 -14.91 3.84 17.30
C GLY A 13 -13.98 4.77 18.06
N ILE A 14 -13.67 4.43 19.31
CA ILE A 14 -12.73 5.19 20.14
C ILE A 14 -11.69 4.23 20.70
N VAL A 15 -10.41 4.52 20.41
CA VAL A 15 -9.28 3.72 20.91
C VAL A 15 -8.17 4.61 21.43
N ILE A 16 -7.40 4.08 22.37
CA ILE A 16 -6.23 4.74 22.94
C ILE A 16 -5.04 3.81 22.78
N GLY A 17 -3.95 4.32 22.22
CA GLY A 17 -2.78 3.51 21.93
C GLY A 17 -1.54 4.33 21.63
N LYS A 18 -0.43 3.63 21.41
CA LYS A 18 0.82 4.24 20.97
C LYS A 18 0.83 4.42 19.45
N ALA A 19 1.32 5.56 19.00
CA ALA A 19 1.47 5.87 17.60
C ALA A 19 2.57 5.01 16.97
N TYR A 20 2.23 4.24 15.94
CA TYR A 20 3.18 3.58 15.06
C TYR A 20 3.22 4.30 13.72
N ILE A 21 4.28 5.06 13.46
CA ILE A 21 4.43 5.74 12.17
C ILE A 21 4.83 4.71 11.12
N TYR A 22 3.88 4.31 10.28
CA TYR A 22 4.12 3.46 9.13
C TYR A 22 4.49 4.34 7.93
N ARG A 23 5.76 4.25 7.51
CA ARG A 23 6.25 5.05 6.39
C ARG A 23 6.12 4.33 5.05
N GLY A 24 5.78 3.04 5.05
CA GLY A 24 5.73 2.20 3.87
C GLY A 24 7.02 2.34 3.06
N ASP A 25 8.05 1.55 3.37
CA ASP A 25 9.44 1.76 2.94
C ASP A 25 9.63 2.47 1.58
N ASN A 26 10.47 3.51 1.59
CA ASN A 26 10.96 4.12 0.36
C ASN A 26 11.84 3.10 -0.37
N ILE A 27 11.23 2.37 -1.31
CA ILE A 27 11.94 1.38 -2.11
C ILE A 27 13.04 2.08 -2.90
N ILE A 28 14.29 1.73 -2.63
CA ILE A 28 15.42 2.20 -3.42
C ILE A 28 15.46 1.34 -4.68
N ILE A 29 15.31 1.96 -5.85
CA ILE A 29 15.38 1.27 -7.13
C ILE A 29 16.84 1.20 -7.58
N PRO A 30 17.51 0.02 -7.54
CA PRO A 30 18.84 -0.10 -8.10
C PRO A 30 18.78 0.13 -9.61
N LYS A 31 19.75 0.88 -10.14
CA LYS A 31 19.86 1.16 -11.58
C LYS A 31 21.23 0.76 -12.07
N TYR A 32 21.28 -0.29 -12.89
CA TYR A 32 22.50 -0.75 -13.52
C TYR A 32 22.20 -1.36 -14.88
N THR A 33 23.23 -1.41 -15.72
CA THR A 33 23.18 -2.07 -17.02
C THR A 33 23.62 -3.52 -16.89
N ILE A 34 23.04 -4.39 -17.71
CA ILE A 34 23.39 -5.81 -17.82
C ILE A 34 24.11 -6.09 -19.15
N THR A 35 24.81 -7.21 -19.25
CA THR A 35 25.43 -7.68 -20.50
C THR A 35 24.49 -8.60 -21.28
N ASP A 36 24.80 -8.89 -22.55
CA ASP A 36 23.95 -9.76 -23.40
C ASP A 36 23.75 -11.16 -22.80
N ASP A 37 24.79 -11.71 -22.17
CA ASP A 37 24.76 -13.01 -21.49
C ASP A 37 23.93 -12.99 -20.18
N GLN A 38 23.62 -11.80 -19.65
CA GLN A 38 22.82 -11.63 -18.45
C GLN A 38 21.33 -11.43 -18.74
N VAL A 39 20.94 -11.16 -19.99
CA VAL A 39 19.54 -10.87 -20.38
C VAL A 39 18.61 -12.01 -19.97
N GLU A 40 18.94 -13.25 -20.32
CA GLU A 40 18.10 -14.41 -20.01
C GLU A 40 17.91 -14.59 -18.49
N LYS A 41 19.00 -14.40 -17.74
CA LYS A 41 18.97 -14.47 -16.27
C LYS A 41 18.11 -13.37 -15.66
N GLU A 42 18.14 -12.17 -16.23
CA GLU A 42 17.34 -11.05 -15.75
C GLU A 42 15.85 -11.24 -16.06
N ILE A 43 15.53 -11.81 -17.23
CA ILE A 43 14.16 -12.22 -17.58
C ILE A 43 13.66 -13.29 -16.60
N GLN A 44 14.49 -14.29 -16.27
CA GLN A 44 14.14 -15.30 -15.29
C GLN A 44 13.87 -14.69 -13.90
N ARG A 45 14.70 -13.74 -13.44
CA ARG A 45 14.46 -13.01 -12.18
C ARG A 45 13.11 -12.29 -12.18
N TYR A 46 12.77 -11.67 -13.30
CA TYR A 46 11.47 -11.03 -13.50
C TYR A 46 10.33 -12.05 -13.44
N ASP A 47 10.46 -13.20 -14.10
CA ASP A 47 9.45 -14.27 -14.09
C ASP A 47 9.20 -14.85 -12.70
N GLU A 48 10.26 -15.10 -11.93
CA GLU A 48 10.17 -15.57 -10.55
C GLU A 48 9.46 -14.54 -9.66
N SER A 49 9.79 -13.26 -9.81
CA SER A 49 9.12 -12.18 -9.07
C SER A 49 7.65 -12.02 -9.45
N LEU A 50 7.34 -12.12 -10.75
CA LEU A 50 5.97 -12.04 -11.26
C LEU A 50 5.12 -13.19 -10.74
N ALA A 51 5.64 -14.42 -10.78
CA ALA A 51 4.97 -15.61 -10.26
C ALA A 51 4.69 -15.47 -8.76
N LYS A 52 5.71 -15.12 -7.98
CA LYS A 52 5.57 -14.91 -6.53
C LYS A 52 4.55 -13.81 -6.19
N THR A 53 4.58 -12.69 -6.92
CA THR A 53 3.63 -11.59 -6.71
C THR A 53 2.19 -12.03 -7.01
N LYS A 54 1.97 -12.83 -8.06
CA LYS A 54 0.65 -13.39 -8.39
C LYS A 54 0.15 -14.33 -7.29
N GLU A 55 1.02 -15.16 -6.71
CA GLU A 55 0.68 -16.04 -5.59
C GLU A 55 0.29 -15.24 -4.34
N GLU A 56 1.06 -14.22 -3.99
CA GLU A 56 0.78 -13.34 -2.85
C GLU A 56 -0.57 -12.62 -3.00
N ILE A 57 -0.84 -12.05 -4.18
CA ILE A 57 -2.13 -11.37 -4.45
C ILE A 57 -3.30 -12.35 -4.39
N LYS A 58 -3.15 -13.58 -4.91
CA LYS A 58 -4.18 -14.63 -4.79
C LYS A 58 -4.43 -15.03 -3.34
N ALA A 59 -3.37 -15.14 -2.53
CA ALA A 59 -3.50 -15.45 -1.11
C ALA A 59 -4.27 -14.34 -0.37
N ILE A 60 -3.94 -13.07 -0.63
CA ILE A 60 -4.63 -11.91 -0.06
C ILE A 60 -6.09 -11.89 -0.51
N GLN A 61 -6.35 -12.09 -1.81
CA GLN A 61 -7.70 -12.17 -2.35
C GLN A 61 -8.54 -13.25 -1.64
N SER A 62 -7.97 -14.45 -1.44
CA SER A 62 -8.66 -15.55 -0.75
C SER A 62 -8.92 -15.25 0.72
N GLN A 63 -7.95 -14.63 1.41
CA GLN A 63 -8.10 -14.20 2.79
C GLN A 63 -9.22 -13.18 2.95
N ILE A 64 -9.28 -12.18 2.06
CA ILE A 64 -10.33 -11.14 2.07
C ILE A 64 -11.70 -11.72 1.74
N ALA A 65 -11.80 -12.57 0.72
CA ALA A 65 -13.05 -13.22 0.36
C ALA A 65 -13.64 -14.04 1.52
N THR A 66 -12.78 -14.63 2.34
CA THR A 66 -13.19 -15.44 3.50
C THR A 66 -13.52 -14.59 4.74
N SER A 67 -12.85 -13.45 4.92
CA SER A 67 -12.89 -12.68 6.18
C SER A 67 -13.65 -11.36 6.14
N LEU A 68 -13.96 -10.83 4.94
CA LEU A 68 -14.51 -9.48 4.76
C LEU A 68 -15.70 -9.49 3.80
N SER A 69 -15.47 -9.41 2.49
CA SER A 69 -16.53 -9.46 1.47
C SER A 69 -15.98 -9.78 0.08
N ASN A 70 -16.84 -10.31 -0.80
CA ASN A 70 -16.49 -10.61 -2.19
C ASN A 70 -16.19 -9.34 -3.02
N ASP A 71 -16.91 -8.24 -2.77
CA ASP A 71 -16.71 -6.97 -3.49
C ASP A 71 -15.29 -6.41 -3.26
N MET A 72 -14.71 -6.70 -2.10
CA MET A 72 -13.34 -6.28 -1.75
C MET A 72 -12.28 -7.19 -2.39
N ALA A 73 -12.61 -8.46 -2.58
CA ALA A 73 -11.76 -9.41 -3.31
C ALA A 73 -11.65 -9.06 -4.82
N ASP A 74 -12.63 -8.34 -5.37
CA ASP A 74 -12.61 -7.88 -6.76
C ASP A 74 -11.54 -6.80 -7.02
N ILE A 75 -11.12 -6.04 -6.01
CA ILE A 75 -9.96 -5.13 -6.12
C ILE A 75 -8.72 -5.92 -6.53
N PHE A 76 -8.45 -7.02 -5.86
CA PHE A 76 -7.29 -7.88 -6.15
C PHE A 76 -7.44 -8.65 -7.47
N LYS A 77 -8.67 -8.89 -7.94
CA LYS A 77 -8.92 -9.42 -9.28
C LYS A 77 -8.41 -8.45 -10.34
N SER A 78 -8.65 -7.15 -10.18
CA SER A 78 -8.13 -6.13 -11.09
C SER A 78 -6.59 -6.09 -11.08
N HIS A 79 -5.96 -6.30 -9.92
CA HIS A 79 -4.50 -6.36 -9.82
C HIS A 79 -3.92 -7.55 -10.58
N LEU A 80 -4.55 -8.73 -10.47
CA LEU A 80 -4.17 -9.90 -11.25
C LEU A 80 -4.31 -9.65 -12.74
N MET A 81 -5.38 -8.99 -13.19
CA MET A 81 -5.56 -8.66 -14.61
C MET A 81 -4.45 -7.75 -15.14
N VAL A 82 -3.96 -6.79 -14.34
CA VAL A 82 -2.82 -5.93 -14.72
C VAL A 82 -1.53 -6.74 -14.81
N LEU A 83 -1.29 -7.67 -13.89
CA LEU A 83 -0.12 -8.57 -13.90
C LEU A 83 -0.18 -9.65 -14.99
N GLU A 84 -1.36 -9.94 -15.52
CA GLU A 84 -1.59 -10.90 -16.58
C GLU A 84 -1.71 -10.22 -17.96
N ASP A 85 -1.56 -8.91 -18.04
CA ASP A 85 -1.57 -8.16 -19.30
C ASP A 85 -0.37 -8.56 -20.19
N PRO A 86 -0.59 -9.26 -21.31
CA PRO A 86 0.49 -9.71 -22.19
C PRO A 86 1.26 -8.54 -22.81
N TYR A 87 0.62 -7.38 -22.99
CA TYR A 87 1.27 -6.20 -23.56
C TYR A 87 2.27 -5.60 -22.58
N LEU A 88 1.90 -5.51 -21.30
CA LEU A 88 2.81 -5.03 -20.25
C LEU A 88 4.00 -6.00 -20.08
N ASP A 89 3.72 -7.30 -20.02
CA ASP A 89 4.74 -8.34 -19.91
C ASP A 89 5.74 -8.29 -21.09
N GLN A 90 5.22 -8.24 -22.32
CA GLN A 90 6.05 -8.12 -23.51
C GLN A 90 6.88 -6.83 -23.48
N LYS A 91 6.28 -5.69 -23.12
CA LYS A 91 6.99 -4.41 -23.04
C LYS A 91 8.16 -4.47 -22.04
N VAL A 92 7.97 -5.07 -20.87
CA VAL A 92 9.04 -5.25 -19.87
C VAL A 92 10.19 -6.08 -20.44
N ARG A 93 9.88 -7.26 -21.02
CA ARG A 93 10.89 -8.16 -21.59
C ARG A 93 11.68 -7.52 -22.73
N GLU A 94 10.97 -6.82 -23.62
CA GLU A 94 11.60 -6.10 -24.72
C GLU A 94 12.51 -4.97 -24.23
N THR A 95 12.09 -4.20 -23.24
CA THR A 95 12.91 -3.12 -22.68
C THR A 95 14.15 -3.66 -21.97
N ILE A 96 14.05 -4.75 -21.19
CA ILE A 96 15.20 -5.43 -20.59
C ILE A 96 16.20 -5.85 -21.68
N SER A 97 15.71 -6.50 -22.74
CA SER A 97 16.55 -7.05 -23.80
C SER A 97 17.21 -5.97 -24.67
N LYS A 98 16.46 -4.92 -25.05
CA LYS A 98 16.92 -3.85 -25.95
C LYS A 98 17.80 -2.83 -25.23
N GLU A 99 17.38 -2.39 -24.04
CA GLU A 99 18.07 -1.34 -23.30
C GLU A 99 19.13 -1.88 -22.34
N LYS A 100 19.16 -3.20 -22.12
CA LYS A 100 20.12 -3.90 -21.25
C LYS A 100 20.13 -3.29 -19.85
N ARG A 101 18.95 -3.12 -19.27
CA ARG A 101 18.73 -2.60 -17.91
C ARG A 101 18.17 -3.70 -17.02
N ASN A 102 18.45 -3.59 -15.72
CA ASN A 102 17.89 -4.47 -14.71
C ASN A 102 16.36 -4.34 -14.57
N ALA A 103 15.71 -5.41 -14.12
CA ALA A 103 14.26 -5.55 -14.07
C ALA A 103 13.58 -4.49 -13.18
N GLU A 104 14.16 -4.17 -12.01
CA GLU A 104 13.59 -3.17 -11.10
C GLU A 104 13.52 -1.79 -11.76
N TRP A 105 14.59 -1.41 -12.48
CA TRP A 105 14.62 -0.13 -13.18
C TRP A 105 13.59 -0.11 -14.31
N VAL A 106 13.55 -1.15 -15.14
CA VAL A 106 12.60 -1.24 -16.25
C VAL A 106 11.15 -1.20 -15.77
N LEU A 107 10.80 -2.00 -14.77
CA LEU A 107 9.44 -2.02 -14.19
C LEU A 107 9.05 -0.67 -13.62
N ASN A 108 9.95 -0.04 -12.85
CA ASN A 108 9.66 1.26 -12.26
C ASN A 108 9.45 2.35 -13.34
N ASP A 109 10.27 2.39 -14.38
CA ASP A 109 10.13 3.37 -15.46
C ASP A 109 8.83 3.16 -16.25
N ILE A 110 8.47 1.91 -16.58
CA ILE A 110 7.21 1.60 -17.27
C ILE A 110 6.01 1.97 -16.39
N THR A 111 6.06 1.66 -15.10
CA THR A 111 5.02 2.02 -14.13
C THR A 111 4.84 3.53 -14.03
N LEU A 112 5.94 4.28 -13.91
CA LEU A 112 5.88 5.74 -13.83
C LEU A 112 5.30 6.37 -15.09
N GLN A 113 5.61 5.84 -16.28
CA GLN A 113 4.99 6.28 -17.54
C GLN A 113 3.48 6.05 -17.55
N LEU A 114 3.04 4.88 -17.07
CA LEU A 114 1.62 4.55 -16.96
C LEU A 114 0.90 5.48 -15.98
N ILE A 115 1.47 5.68 -14.79
CA ILE A 115 0.95 6.62 -13.78
C ILE A 115 0.86 8.04 -14.33
N GLN A 116 1.88 8.52 -15.04
CA GLN A 116 1.88 9.86 -15.63
C GLN A 116 0.76 10.03 -16.67
N SER A 117 0.54 9.00 -17.49
CA SER A 117 -0.53 8.99 -18.48
C SER A 117 -1.91 9.04 -17.82
N LEU A 118 -2.10 8.30 -16.73
CA LEU A 118 -3.36 8.31 -15.96
C LEU A 118 -3.59 9.62 -15.21
N LYS A 119 -2.53 10.23 -14.66
CA LYS A 119 -2.62 11.52 -13.94
C LYS A 119 -3.06 12.69 -14.81
N SER A 120 -2.82 12.63 -16.13
CA SER A 120 -3.29 13.65 -17.05
C SER A 120 -4.81 13.68 -17.25
N ILE A 121 -5.52 12.69 -16.71
CA ILE A 121 -6.97 12.58 -16.76
C ILE A 121 -7.54 12.91 -15.37
N GLU A 122 -8.34 13.97 -15.27
CA GLU A 122 -8.96 14.39 -14.00
C GLU A 122 -10.19 13.52 -13.66
N ASP A 123 -9.95 12.25 -13.32
CA ASP A 123 -10.98 11.29 -12.93
C ASP A 123 -10.64 10.62 -11.59
N GLU A 124 -11.56 10.64 -10.64
CA GLU A 124 -11.40 10.04 -9.31
C GLU A 124 -11.17 8.52 -9.37
N TYR A 125 -11.85 7.82 -10.28
CA TYR A 125 -11.66 6.39 -10.48
C TYR A 125 -10.23 6.08 -10.97
N LEU A 126 -9.64 6.95 -11.79
CA LEU A 126 -8.26 6.78 -12.25
C LEU A 126 -7.23 7.10 -11.18
N ARG A 127 -7.55 7.97 -10.21
CA ARG A 127 -6.69 8.23 -9.04
C ARG A 127 -6.55 6.98 -8.18
N GLU A 128 -7.65 6.29 -7.91
CA GLU A 128 -7.63 5.01 -7.19
C GLU A 128 -6.82 3.96 -7.96
N ARG A 129 -6.97 3.90 -9.29
CA ARG A 129 -6.19 2.96 -10.12
C ARG A 129 -4.68 3.24 -10.13
N ILE A 130 -4.26 4.49 -9.94
CA ILE A 130 -2.84 4.84 -9.75
C ILE A 130 -2.29 4.25 -8.45
N ILE A 131 -3.08 4.24 -7.37
CA ILE A 131 -2.70 3.63 -6.10
C ILE A 131 -2.52 2.13 -6.29
N ASP A 132 -3.47 1.48 -6.97
CA ASP A 132 -3.42 0.04 -7.28
C ASP A 132 -2.17 -0.34 -8.10
N ILE A 133 -1.88 0.41 -9.16
CA ILE A 133 -0.68 0.21 -9.99
C ILE A 133 0.60 0.40 -9.17
N SER A 134 0.60 1.37 -8.26
CA SER A 134 1.74 1.63 -7.38
C SER A 134 1.97 0.49 -6.38
N ASP A 135 0.89 -0.09 -5.84
CA ASP A 135 0.94 -1.25 -4.93
C ASP A 135 1.52 -2.49 -5.62
N ILE A 136 1.07 -2.77 -6.85
CA ILE A 136 1.58 -3.86 -7.67
C ILE A 136 3.08 -3.68 -7.96
N ASN A 137 3.49 -2.47 -8.36
CA ASN A 137 4.89 -2.18 -8.65
C ASN A 137 5.77 -2.34 -7.41
N LYS A 138 5.31 -1.85 -6.25
CA LYS A 138 6.00 -2.02 -4.96
C LYS A 138 6.24 -3.49 -4.65
N ARG A 139 5.21 -4.33 -4.75
CA ARG A 139 5.33 -5.78 -4.53
C ARG A 139 6.31 -6.45 -5.49
N LEU A 140 6.23 -6.16 -6.78
CA LEU A 140 7.14 -6.72 -7.78
C LEU A 140 8.60 -6.36 -7.49
N ILE A 141 8.87 -5.10 -7.12
CA ILE A 141 10.24 -4.67 -6.82
C ILE A 141 10.74 -5.33 -5.53
N ASN A 142 9.92 -5.43 -4.49
CA ASN A 142 10.31 -6.13 -3.25
C ASN A 142 10.61 -7.61 -3.51
N ASN A 143 9.81 -8.28 -4.33
CA ASN A 143 10.05 -9.66 -4.74
C ASN A 143 11.34 -9.82 -5.58
N LEU A 144 11.68 -8.83 -6.40
CA LEU A 144 12.96 -8.79 -7.14
C LEU A 144 14.18 -8.58 -6.23
N GLN A 145 14.05 -7.71 -5.23
CA GLN A 145 15.11 -7.38 -4.28
C GLN A 145 15.24 -8.43 -3.15
N LYS A 146 14.25 -9.32 -3.01
CA LYS A 146 14.11 -10.26 -1.88
C LYS A 146 14.14 -9.55 -0.53
N THR A 147 13.67 -8.32 -0.49
CA THR A 147 13.51 -7.54 0.74
C THR A 147 12.20 -7.99 1.40
N HIS A 148 12.26 -8.20 2.72
CA HIS A 148 11.05 -8.29 3.53
C HIS A 148 10.68 -6.86 3.95
N ASP A 149 9.53 -6.37 3.51
CA ASP A 149 8.94 -5.13 4.04
C ASP A 149 8.69 -5.30 5.54
N GLU A 150 8.82 -4.21 6.30
CA GLU A 150 8.16 -4.12 7.61
C GLU A 150 6.65 -4.22 7.40
N SER A 151 6.09 -5.42 7.54
CA SER A 151 4.66 -5.63 7.35
C SER A 151 3.89 -5.22 8.60
N LEU A 152 2.71 -4.61 8.41
CA LEU A 152 1.73 -4.46 9.50
C LEU A 152 1.25 -5.83 10.05
N ALA A 153 1.56 -6.94 9.37
CA ALA A 153 1.36 -8.29 9.85
C ALA A 153 2.30 -8.66 11.03
N ASP A 154 3.52 -8.11 11.04
CA ASP A 154 4.60 -8.48 11.96
C ASP A 154 4.58 -7.71 13.28
N LEU A 155 3.61 -6.79 13.44
CA LEU A 155 3.41 -6.05 14.68
C LEU A 155 3.19 -7.00 15.86
N LYS A 156 3.81 -6.68 17.01
CA LYS A 156 3.77 -7.49 18.25
C LYS A 156 3.19 -6.73 19.44
N GLU A 157 2.86 -5.47 19.27
CA GLU A 157 2.38 -4.57 20.32
C GLU A 157 1.16 -3.81 19.83
N GLU A 158 0.24 -3.51 20.75
CA GLU A 158 -0.98 -2.76 20.44
C GLU A 158 -0.67 -1.30 20.08
N VAL A 159 -0.99 -0.90 18.84
CA VAL A 159 -0.63 0.40 18.28
C VAL A 159 -1.77 1.01 17.46
N ILE A 160 -1.73 2.33 17.34
CA ILE A 160 -2.50 3.10 16.35
C ILE A 160 -1.55 3.42 15.21
N VAL A 161 -1.84 2.88 14.02
CA VAL A 161 -1.02 3.08 12.82
C VAL A 161 -1.24 4.48 12.26
N VAL A 162 -0.17 5.18 11.91
CA VAL A 162 -0.24 6.51 11.29
C VAL A 162 0.60 6.49 10.02
N ALA A 163 -0.01 6.77 8.87
CA ALA A 163 0.64 6.69 7.57
C ALA A 163 0.21 7.84 6.66
N THR A 164 0.97 8.12 5.61
CA THR A 164 0.53 9.10 4.59
C THR A 164 -0.65 8.53 3.81
N ASP A 165 -0.55 7.26 3.46
CA ASP A 165 -1.58 6.45 2.83
C ASP A 165 -1.36 4.98 3.21
N LEU A 166 -2.36 4.14 3.01
CA LEU A 166 -2.23 2.68 3.17
C LEU A 166 -2.74 2.00 1.90
N THR A 167 -1.96 1.07 1.35
CA THR A 167 -2.44 0.33 0.17
C THR A 167 -3.49 -0.71 0.56
N PRO A 168 -4.30 -1.22 -0.39
CA PRO A 168 -5.18 -2.36 -0.15
C PRO A 168 -4.42 -3.56 0.44
N SER A 169 -3.19 -3.80 -0.04
CA SER A 169 -2.30 -4.82 0.52
C SER A 169 -1.95 -4.57 1.99
N ASP A 170 -1.54 -3.34 2.35
CA ASP A 170 -1.16 -2.99 3.72
C ASP A 170 -2.33 -3.21 4.69
N THR A 171 -3.52 -2.75 4.31
CA THR A 171 -4.73 -2.88 5.13
C THR A 171 -5.21 -4.31 5.24
N ALA A 172 -5.12 -5.11 4.17
CA ALA A 172 -5.52 -6.51 4.18
C ALA A 172 -4.61 -7.41 5.02
N MET A 173 -3.30 -7.14 5.02
CA MET A 173 -2.31 -7.90 5.79
C MET A 173 -2.22 -7.46 7.26
N MET A 174 -2.91 -6.38 7.62
CA MET A 174 -2.87 -5.79 8.95
C MET A 174 -3.26 -6.78 10.05
N ASN A 175 -2.41 -6.90 11.07
CA ASN A 175 -2.72 -7.76 12.21
C ASN A 175 -3.75 -7.10 13.14
N LYS A 176 -5.03 -7.48 12.97
CA LYS A 176 -6.16 -6.95 13.75
C LYS A 176 -6.01 -7.07 15.26
N LYS A 177 -5.17 -8.01 15.75
CA LYS A 177 -4.93 -8.18 17.19
C LYS A 177 -4.13 -7.02 17.77
N TYR A 178 -3.24 -6.43 16.97
CA TYR A 178 -2.29 -5.42 17.43
C TYR A 178 -2.60 -4.03 16.87
N VAL A 179 -3.29 -3.92 15.74
CA VAL A 179 -3.72 -2.60 15.23
C VAL A 179 -5.06 -2.23 15.84
N LEU A 180 -5.02 -1.31 16.81
CA LEU A 180 -6.21 -0.79 17.49
C LEU A 180 -7.01 0.18 16.60
N GLY A 181 -6.34 0.84 15.66
CA GLY A 181 -6.91 1.87 14.80
C GLY A 181 -5.87 2.41 13.84
N PHE A 182 -6.30 3.16 12.83
CA PHE A 182 -5.35 3.83 11.94
C PHE A 182 -5.76 5.23 11.50
N ILE A 183 -4.74 6.02 11.17
CA ILE A 183 -4.83 7.41 10.74
C ILE A 183 -4.07 7.56 9.42
N THR A 184 -4.71 8.16 8.41
CA THR A 184 -4.03 8.51 7.16
C THR A 184 -4.12 10.00 6.83
N ASP A 185 -3.07 10.53 6.19
CA ASP A 185 -3.10 11.91 5.67
C ASP A 185 -3.96 12.02 4.41
N ARG A 186 -3.95 10.97 3.59
CA ARG A 186 -4.73 10.85 2.35
C ARG A 186 -5.96 9.98 2.54
N GLY A 187 -6.83 9.99 1.53
CA GLY A 187 -8.06 9.23 1.49
C GLY A 187 -9.30 10.06 1.82
N GLY A 188 -10.43 9.60 1.28
CA GLY A 188 -11.75 10.17 1.50
C GLY A 188 -12.72 9.13 2.05
N ARG A 189 -13.96 9.54 2.32
CA ARG A 189 -15.00 8.67 2.92
C ARG A 189 -15.32 7.41 2.10
N THR A 190 -15.05 7.45 0.80
CA THR A 190 -15.29 6.38 -0.20
C THR A 190 -14.00 5.76 -0.73
N SER A 191 -12.82 6.16 -0.23
CA SER A 191 -11.54 5.58 -0.67
C SER A 191 -11.40 4.12 -0.27
N HIS A 192 -10.59 3.34 -0.99
CA HIS A 192 -10.33 1.93 -0.65
C HIS A 192 -9.92 1.75 0.81
N THR A 193 -9.04 2.61 1.32
CA THR A 193 -8.62 2.64 2.73
C THR A 193 -9.80 2.80 3.69
N ALA A 194 -10.77 3.66 3.36
CA ALA A 194 -11.97 3.86 4.18
C ALA A 194 -12.95 2.69 4.10
N ILE A 195 -13.08 2.04 2.94
CA ILE A 195 -13.92 0.85 2.80
C ILE A 195 -13.27 -0.31 3.57
N MET A 196 -11.95 -0.49 3.48
CA MET A 196 -11.20 -1.51 4.22
C MET A 196 -11.33 -1.32 5.72
N ALA A 197 -11.21 -0.09 6.23
CA ALA A 197 -11.41 0.22 7.64
C ALA A 197 -12.74 -0.33 8.18
N ARG A 198 -13.83 -0.12 7.43
CA ARG A 198 -15.18 -0.55 7.82
C ARG A 198 -15.31 -2.06 7.78
N ALA A 199 -14.82 -2.68 6.71
CA ALA A 199 -14.87 -4.13 6.57
C ALA A 199 -14.05 -4.81 7.69
N LEU A 200 -12.90 -4.24 8.03
CA LEU A 200 -12.04 -4.77 9.10
C LEU A 200 -12.59 -4.51 10.51
N GLU A 201 -13.61 -3.66 10.65
CA GLU A 201 -14.17 -3.13 11.90
C GLU A 201 -13.13 -2.44 12.80
N ILE A 202 -12.13 -1.81 12.17
CA ILE A 202 -11.06 -1.10 12.85
C ILE A 202 -11.38 0.41 12.84
N PRO A 203 -11.38 1.10 13.99
CA PRO A 203 -11.57 2.54 14.06
C PRO A 203 -10.55 3.29 13.20
N ALA A 204 -11.01 4.21 12.35
CA ALA A 204 -10.15 4.89 11.39
C ALA A 204 -10.59 6.31 11.05
N ILE A 205 -9.59 7.21 10.95
CA ILE A 205 -9.74 8.57 10.43
C ILE A 205 -8.77 8.74 9.26
N VAL A 206 -9.29 9.17 8.12
CA VAL A 206 -8.51 9.37 6.88
C VAL A 206 -8.51 10.83 6.48
N GLY A 207 -7.66 11.23 5.55
CA GLY A 207 -7.68 12.59 5.00
C GLY A 207 -7.29 13.68 6.00
N THR A 208 -6.43 13.38 6.98
CA THR A 208 -5.99 14.37 7.99
C THR A 208 -5.04 15.42 7.42
N GLN A 209 -4.43 15.17 6.25
CA GLN A 209 -3.43 15.99 5.55
C GLN A 209 -2.11 16.23 6.30
N VAL A 210 -2.12 16.25 7.63
CA VAL A 210 -1.00 16.66 8.49
C VAL A 210 -0.68 15.64 9.60
N GLY A 211 -1.42 14.54 9.71
CA GLY A 211 -1.27 13.51 10.73
C GLY A 211 0.17 13.02 10.86
N THR A 212 0.81 12.58 9.76
CA THR A 212 2.19 12.07 9.80
C THR A 212 3.23 13.14 10.15
N SER A 213 2.93 14.41 9.91
CA SER A 213 3.83 15.53 10.21
C SER A 213 3.78 15.97 11.68
N LEU A 214 2.61 15.81 12.31
CA LEU A 214 2.34 16.28 13.67
C LEU A 214 2.50 15.20 14.73
N ILE A 215 2.31 13.94 14.37
CA ILE A 215 2.38 12.78 15.25
C ILE A 215 3.77 12.14 15.12
N LYS A 216 4.37 11.76 16.26
CA LYS A 216 5.64 11.03 16.30
C LYS A 216 5.44 9.60 16.76
N HIS A 217 6.35 8.72 16.34
CA HIS A 217 6.36 7.34 16.80
C HIS A 217 6.47 7.27 18.33
N GLY A 218 5.60 6.49 18.97
CA GLY A 218 5.53 6.34 20.43
C GLY A 218 4.67 7.39 21.16
N ASP A 219 4.12 8.39 20.45
CA ASP A 219 3.14 9.32 21.05
C ASP A 219 1.90 8.56 21.53
N THR A 220 1.31 9.01 22.64
CA THR A 220 0.01 8.47 23.08
C THR A 220 -1.10 9.18 22.32
N ILE A 221 -1.95 8.42 21.63
CA ILE A 221 -3.06 8.96 20.83
C ILE A 221 -4.39 8.48 21.39
N ILE A 222 -5.36 9.39 21.47
CA ILE A 222 -6.78 9.05 21.49
C ILE A 222 -7.31 9.26 20.07
N LEU A 223 -7.74 8.17 19.45
CA LEU A 223 -8.41 8.18 18.16
C LEU A 223 -9.92 8.15 18.41
N ASP A 224 -10.58 9.30 18.32
CA ASP A 224 -12.04 9.41 18.38
C ASP A 224 -12.61 9.48 16.96
N ALA A 225 -12.80 8.30 16.36
CA ALA A 225 -13.40 8.15 15.05
C ALA A 225 -14.94 8.23 15.08
N ILE A 226 -15.55 8.61 16.21
CA ILE A 226 -16.98 8.96 16.27
C ILE A 226 -17.16 10.44 15.94
N HIS A 227 -16.28 11.29 16.47
CA HIS A 227 -16.32 12.74 16.25
C HIS A 227 -15.26 13.24 15.25
N GLY A 228 -14.43 12.36 14.70
CA GLY A 228 -13.40 12.71 13.72
C GLY A 228 -12.22 13.46 14.31
N LYS A 229 -11.90 13.19 15.59
CA LYS A 229 -10.84 13.89 16.34
C LYS A 229 -9.71 12.95 16.75
N ILE A 230 -8.49 13.46 16.64
CA ILE A 230 -7.27 12.78 17.05
C ILE A 230 -6.60 13.66 18.10
N ILE A 231 -6.44 13.14 19.32
CA ILE A 231 -5.81 13.86 20.42
C ILE A 231 -4.43 13.26 20.67
N VAL A 232 -3.39 14.06 20.47
CA VAL A 232 -2.00 13.65 20.63
C VAL A 232 -1.48 14.11 21.99
N ASN A 233 -0.91 13.16 22.75
CA ASN A 233 -0.40 13.32 24.10
C ASN A 233 -1.40 14.07 25.00
N PRO A 234 -2.59 13.46 25.27
CA PRO A 234 -3.59 14.05 26.15
C PRO A 234 -3.01 14.29 27.54
N SER A 235 -3.36 15.43 28.14
CA SER A 235 -3.11 15.64 29.56
C SER A 235 -4.02 14.70 30.37
N ARG A 236 -3.52 14.25 31.52
CA ARG A 236 -4.35 13.58 32.52
C ARG A 236 -5.44 14.51 33.07
#